data_AF-A0A9W5J9N7-F1
#
_entry.id   AF-A0A9W5J9N7-F1
#
_cell.length_a   1.000
_cell.length_b   1.000
_cell.length_c   1.000
_cell.angle_alpha   90.00
_cell.angle_beta   90.00
_cell.angle_gamma   90.00
#
_symmetry.space_group_name_H-M   'P 1'
#
loop_
_entity.id
_entity.type
_entity.pdbx_description
1 polymer ?
#
loop_
_entity_poly.entity_id
_entity_poly.type
_entity_poly.pdbx_seq_one_letter_code
_entity_poly.pdbx_strand_id
1 'polypeptide(L)'
;MGVVKLSDYRPPLEVVEHRVAQLEDGFTRIANELLDAAMASGLSETELCVLLAVWRKTYGFSKKMDWISNEQLEEMIAKHHTHCSTAKNLLIKKKVLLQEGRKVGMNTNISEWQTKLNGFCKTLAKPAKKTLAEAAIETKQKLLTTKDNIQKKKENTPIPPQGAVRSSRQTIQFDRERVKSTWNAKAETYGLPKIRSITSTVEKGLTNLYKAHLKQCKETGREPRDVDTLINGYLEFGYQPTRWAMGDNPEGKRYGIETALRQQKIDEILGQEA
;
A
#
# COMPACT_ATOMS: atom_id res chain seq x y z
N MET A 1 48.83 -48.94 -4.15
CA MET A 1 48.14 -47.65 -4.03
C MET A 1 46.72 -47.91 -3.57
N GLY A 2 46.33 -47.40 -2.39
CA GLY A 2 45.01 -47.65 -1.82
C GLY A 2 43.93 -46.87 -2.56
N VAL A 3 42.86 -47.56 -2.95
CA VAL A 3 41.71 -46.95 -3.63
C VAL A 3 40.86 -46.24 -2.58
N VAL A 4 40.95 -44.90 -2.53
CA VAL A 4 40.10 -44.08 -1.65
C VAL A 4 38.70 -44.03 -2.27
N LYS A 5 37.66 -44.31 -1.47
CA LYS A 5 36.28 -44.33 -1.95
C LYS A 5 35.74 -42.90 -1.95
N LEU A 6 34.96 -42.54 -2.97
CA LEU A 6 34.34 -41.21 -3.11
C LEU A 6 33.45 -40.82 -1.90
N SER A 7 33.01 -41.80 -1.12
CA SER A 7 32.27 -41.62 0.14
C SER A 7 33.04 -40.86 1.21
N ASP A 8 34.37 -40.88 1.16
CA ASP A 8 35.23 -40.32 2.20
C ASP A 8 35.36 -38.79 2.07
N TYR A 9 34.86 -38.22 0.96
CA TYR A 9 34.78 -36.78 0.70
C TYR A 9 33.38 -36.19 0.92
N ARG A 10 32.39 -36.99 1.34
CA ARG A 10 31.04 -36.47 1.58
C ARG A 10 31.04 -35.68 2.90
N PRO A 11 30.78 -34.36 2.88
CA PRO A 11 30.64 -33.61 4.14
C PRO A 11 29.50 -34.22 4.95
N PRO A 12 29.65 -34.35 6.29
CA PRO A 12 28.58 -34.83 7.13
C PRO A 12 27.36 -33.93 6.91
N LEU A 13 26.25 -34.53 6.47
CA LEU A 13 24.99 -33.83 6.33
C LEU A 13 24.50 -33.54 7.76
N GLU A 14 24.78 -32.33 8.26
CA GLU A 14 24.15 -31.84 9.48
C GLU A 14 22.64 -31.95 9.26
N VAL A 15 21.98 -32.73 10.10
CA VAL A 15 20.53 -32.84 10.12
C VAL A 15 20.02 -31.47 10.57
N VAL A 16 19.70 -30.60 9.60
CA VAL A 16 19.01 -29.35 9.87
C VAL A 16 17.61 -29.74 10.27
N GLU A 17 17.37 -29.89 11.58
CA GLU A 17 16.03 -30.06 12.12
C GLU A 17 15.17 -28.92 11.62
N HIS A 18 14.20 -29.24 10.76
CA HIS A 18 13.28 -28.25 10.21
C HIS A 18 12.32 -27.83 11.32
N ARG A 19 12.72 -26.87 12.15
CA ARG A 19 11.87 -26.31 13.21
C ARG A 19 10.71 -25.54 12.58
N VAL A 20 9.55 -26.16 12.56
CA VAL A 20 8.29 -25.49 12.19
C VAL A 20 7.75 -24.81 13.44
N ALA A 21 7.47 -23.52 13.37
CA ALA A 21 6.87 -22.80 14.50
C ALA A 21 5.43 -23.27 14.71
N GLN A 22 5.19 -24.12 15.72
CA GLN A 22 3.86 -24.59 16.09
C GLN A 22 3.31 -23.76 17.26
N LEU A 23 1.99 -23.57 17.33
CA LEU A 23 1.36 -22.85 18.45
C LEU A 23 1.53 -23.59 19.79
N GLU A 24 1.74 -24.92 19.73
CA GLU A 24 2.01 -25.77 20.89
C GLU A 24 3.35 -25.42 21.58
N ASP A 25 4.31 -24.85 20.85
CA ASP A 25 5.60 -24.37 21.42
C ASP A 25 5.45 -23.06 22.22
N GLY A 26 4.21 -22.58 22.36
CA GLY A 26 3.83 -21.40 23.10
C GLY A 26 3.71 -20.15 22.23
N PHE A 27 2.95 -19.18 22.73
CA PHE A 27 2.69 -17.92 22.07
C PHE A 27 2.77 -16.75 23.04
N THR A 28 3.09 -15.57 22.52
CA THR A 28 3.08 -14.34 23.30
C THR A 28 1.75 -13.62 23.10
N ARG A 29 0.97 -13.47 24.17
CA ARG A 29 -0.31 -12.74 24.14
C ARG A 29 -0.06 -11.24 24.07
N ILE A 30 -0.52 -10.59 23.00
CA ILE A 30 -0.40 -9.15 22.78
C ILE A 30 -1.78 -8.61 22.42
N ALA A 31 -2.14 -7.44 22.95
CA ALA A 31 -3.38 -6.77 22.56
C ALA A 31 -3.29 -6.31 21.10
N ASN A 32 -4.31 -6.60 20.29
CA ASN A 32 -4.32 -6.24 18.86
C ASN A 32 -4.05 -4.75 18.63
N GLU A 33 -4.69 -3.87 19.41
CA GLU A 33 -4.47 -2.42 19.37
C GLU A 33 -2.99 -2.02 19.56
N LEU A 34 -2.29 -2.72 20.45
CA LEU A 34 -0.88 -2.47 20.73
C LEU A 34 0.02 -2.93 19.58
N LEU A 35 -0.34 -4.06 18.95
CA LEU A 35 0.32 -4.56 17.76
C LEU A 35 0.11 -3.64 16.56
N ASP A 36 -1.13 -3.19 16.35
CA ASP A 36 -1.51 -2.26 15.28
C ASP A 36 -0.80 -0.90 15.46
N ALA A 37 -0.74 -0.39 16.68
CA ALA A 37 0.02 0.82 17.01
C ALA A 37 1.52 0.67 16.73
N ALA A 38 2.11 -0.47 17.10
CA ALA A 38 3.51 -0.75 16.81
C ALA A 38 3.78 -0.80 15.30
N MET A 39 2.89 -1.44 14.52
CA MET A 39 2.99 -1.46 13.06
C MET A 39 2.86 -0.07 12.42
N ALA A 40 1.95 0.76 12.93
CA ALA A 40 1.71 2.11 12.40
C ALA A 40 2.72 3.17 12.88
N SER A 41 3.53 2.89 13.90
CA SER A 41 4.39 3.86 14.59
C SER A 41 5.54 4.44 13.74
N GLY A 42 5.95 3.77 12.67
CA GLY A 42 7.12 4.18 11.88
C GLY A 42 8.43 4.14 12.68
N LEU A 43 8.55 3.21 13.62
CA LEU A 43 9.80 2.89 14.30
C LEU A 43 10.84 2.36 13.30
N SER A 44 12.12 2.58 13.59
CA SER A 44 13.19 1.98 12.79
C SER A 44 13.23 0.46 12.98
N GLU A 45 13.88 -0.25 12.06
CA GLU A 45 14.03 -1.70 12.14
C GLU A 45 14.63 -2.14 13.49
N THR A 46 15.70 -1.49 13.94
CA THR A 46 16.33 -1.81 15.23
C THR A 46 15.44 -1.46 16.43
N GLU A 47 14.68 -0.36 16.36
CA GLU A 47 13.71 -0.02 17.40
C GLU A 47 12.59 -1.08 17.47
N LEU A 48 12.10 -1.56 16.33
CA LEU A 48 11.08 -2.59 16.27
C LEU A 48 11.60 -3.93 16.83
N CYS A 49 12.82 -4.33 16.49
CA CYS A 49 13.44 -5.53 17.06
C CYS A 49 13.55 -5.44 18.59
N VAL A 50 13.97 -4.29 19.13
CA VAL A 50 14.05 -4.08 20.60
C VAL A 50 12.66 -4.14 21.23
N LEU A 51 11.65 -3.55 20.59
CA LEU A 51 10.27 -3.61 21.07
C LEU A 51 9.74 -5.04 21.13
N LEU A 52 9.98 -5.85 20.08
CA LEU A 52 9.60 -7.27 20.05
C LEU A 52 10.34 -8.09 21.12
N ALA A 53 11.63 -7.83 21.33
CA ALA A 53 12.41 -8.48 22.37
C ALA A 53 11.86 -8.17 23.77
N VAL A 54 11.46 -6.91 24.01
CA VAL A 54 10.80 -6.51 25.26
C VAL A 54 9.47 -7.24 25.42
N TRP A 55 8.61 -7.31 24.39
CA TRP A 55 7.37 -8.11 24.46
C TRP A 55 7.61 -9.57 24.79
N ARG A 56 8.63 -10.19 24.17
CA ARG A 56 8.97 -11.59 24.43
C ARG A 56 9.44 -11.82 25.86
N LYS A 57 10.11 -10.85 26.48
CA LYS A 57 10.60 -10.92 27.87
C LYS A 57 9.57 -10.45 28.91
N THR A 58 8.58 -9.66 28.54
CA THR A 58 7.50 -9.23 29.44
C THR A 58 6.26 -10.09 29.26
N TYR A 59 5.50 -9.87 28.20
CA TYR A 59 4.25 -10.57 27.91
C TYR A 59 4.45 -12.07 27.64
N GLY A 60 5.60 -12.46 27.10
CA GLY A 60 5.95 -13.87 26.94
C GLY A 60 6.09 -14.61 28.28
N PHE A 61 6.28 -13.88 29.39
CA PHE A 61 6.29 -14.40 30.76
C PHE A 61 5.08 -13.89 31.58
N SER A 62 4.05 -13.35 30.91
CA SER A 62 2.87 -12.74 31.54
C SER A 62 3.18 -11.64 32.58
N LYS A 63 4.26 -10.87 32.37
CA LYS A 63 4.64 -9.71 33.20
C LYS A 63 4.37 -8.38 32.49
N LYS A 64 4.06 -7.31 33.24
CA LYS A 64 3.90 -5.95 32.70
C LYS A 64 5.24 -5.26 32.42
N MET A 65 6.19 -5.40 33.35
CA MET A 65 7.53 -4.82 33.30
C MET A 65 8.52 -5.91 33.72
N ASP A 66 9.70 -5.96 33.13
CA ASP A 66 10.78 -6.85 33.57
C ASP A 66 12.14 -6.16 33.54
N TRP A 67 13.09 -6.69 34.30
CA TRP A 67 14.47 -6.24 34.18
C TRP A 67 15.14 -6.96 33.01
N ILE A 68 15.53 -6.19 31.99
CA ILE A 68 16.14 -6.72 30.76
C ILE A 68 17.51 -6.05 30.61
N SER A 69 18.58 -6.85 30.61
CA SER A 69 19.94 -6.34 30.40
C SER A 69 20.20 -6.01 28.92
N ASN A 70 21.19 -5.17 28.65
CA ASN A 70 21.55 -4.86 27.25
C ASN A 70 22.18 -6.06 26.54
N GLU A 71 22.91 -6.90 27.26
CA GLU A 71 23.49 -8.16 26.75
C GLU A 71 22.39 -9.14 26.33
N GLN A 72 21.31 -9.26 27.11
CA GLN A 72 20.16 -10.08 26.74
C GLN A 72 19.47 -9.58 25.47
N LEU A 73 19.40 -8.25 25.28
CA LEU A 73 18.84 -7.68 24.05
C LEU A 73 19.74 -7.93 22.85
N GLU A 74 21.06 -7.82 23.02
CA GLU A 74 22.04 -8.13 21.99
C GLU A 74 21.96 -9.59 21.54
N GLU A 75 21.91 -10.53 22.49
CA GLU A 75 21.78 -11.97 22.20
C GLU A 75 20.47 -12.28 21.44
N MET A 76 19.36 -11.67 21.85
CA MET A 76 18.06 -11.91 21.22
C MET A 76 17.93 -11.29 19.82
N ILE A 77 18.52 -10.13 19.59
CA ILE A 77 18.34 -9.34 18.36
C ILE A 77 19.49 -9.58 17.37
N ALA A 78 20.59 -10.19 17.82
CA ALA A 78 21.83 -10.35 17.07
C ALA A 78 22.35 -9.00 16.52
N LYS A 79 22.22 -7.94 17.33
CA LYS A 79 22.73 -6.59 17.02
C LYS A 79 23.60 -6.10 18.18
N HIS A 80 24.68 -5.39 17.83
CA HIS A 80 25.65 -4.87 18.78
C HIS A 80 25.00 -4.07 19.93
N HIS A 81 25.47 -4.26 21.16
CA HIS A 81 24.89 -3.65 22.37
C HIS A 81 24.65 -2.13 22.26
N THR A 82 25.51 -1.39 21.57
CA THR A 82 25.37 0.06 21.36
C THR A 82 24.10 0.42 20.59
N HIS A 83 23.74 -0.37 19.58
CA HIS A 83 22.51 -0.16 18.81
C HIS A 83 21.29 -0.49 19.66
N CYS A 84 21.33 -1.58 20.42
CA CYS A 84 20.26 -1.97 21.35
C CYS A 84 20.03 -0.91 22.44
N SER A 85 21.11 -0.40 23.04
CA SER A 85 21.05 0.65 24.07
C SER A 85 20.47 1.94 23.52
N THR A 86 20.96 2.40 22.36
CA THR A 86 20.46 3.59 21.68
C THR A 86 18.98 3.46 21.34
N ALA A 87 18.57 2.34 20.75
CA ALA A 87 17.19 2.07 20.37
C ALA A 87 16.25 2.00 21.59
N LYS A 88 16.67 1.34 22.68
CA LYS A 88 15.91 1.30 23.94
C LYS A 88 15.67 2.71 24.50
N ASN A 89 16.72 3.54 24.55
CA ASN A 89 16.62 4.91 25.04
C ASN A 89 15.72 5.78 24.14
N LEU A 90 15.78 5.58 22.82
CA LEU A 90 14.88 6.27 21.88
C LEU A 90 13.42 5.86 22.08
N LEU A 91 13.13 4.58 22.30
CA LEU A 91 11.78 4.09 22.57
C LEU A 91 11.20 4.65 23.87
N ILE A 92 12.02 4.77 24.92
CA ILE A 92 11.63 5.41 26.18
C ILE A 92 11.37 6.91 25.96
N LYS A 93 12.25 7.59 25.20
CA LYS A 93 12.06 9.01 24.83
C LYS A 93 10.77 9.23 24.03
N LYS A 94 10.42 8.29 23.15
CA LYS A 94 9.15 8.31 22.40
C LYS A 94 7.95 7.86 23.23
N LYS A 95 8.10 7.58 24.53
CA LYS A 95 7.05 7.06 25.42
C LYS A 95 6.38 5.76 24.96
N VAL A 96 7.05 5.00 24.10
CA VAL A 96 6.59 3.68 23.64
C VAL A 96 6.87 2.63 24.72
N LEU A 97 8.05 2.73 25.34
CA LEU A 97 8.42 1.95 26.50
C LEU A 97 8.39 2.84 27.75
N LEU A 98 7.98 2.24 28.87
CA LEU A 98 8.09 2.81 30.20
C LEU A 98 9.30 2.21 30.90
N GLN A 99 10.01 3.05 31.65
CA GLN A 99 11.13 2.63 32.48
C GLN A 99 10.83 2.98 33.93
N GLU A 100 10.86 1.96 34.80
CA GLU A 100 10.73 2.09 36.24
C GLU A 100 12.02 1.57 36.88
N GLY A 101 12.93 2.48 37.21
CA GLY A 101 14.28 2.15 37.68
C GLY A 101 15.05 1.34 36.64
N ARG A 102 15.35 0.07 36.95
CA ARG A 102 16.03 -0.86 36.02
C ARG A 102 15.07 -1.69 35.16
N LYS A 103 13.77 -1.67 35.48
CA LYS A 103 12.76 -2.44 34.75
C LYS A 103 12.24 -1.65 33.57
N VAL A 104 11.96 -2.37 32.49
CA VAL A 104 11.41 -1.83 31.25
C VAL A 104 10.15 -2.62 30.89
N GLY A 105 9.16 -1.95 30.36
CA GLY A 105 7.97 -2.59 29.81
C GLY A 105 7.19 -1.65 28.93
N MET A 106 6.03 -2.11 28.51
CA MET A 106 5.27 -1.44 27.46
C MET A 106 4.39 -0.33 28.00
N ASN A 107 4.32 0.80 27.29
CA ASN A 107 3.26 1.77 27.51
C ASN A 107 1.97 1.31 26.84
N THR A 108 0.95 0.96 27.62
CA THR A 108 -0.37 0.57 27.10
C THR A 108 -1.18 1.77 26.61
N ASN A 109 -0.83 3.00 27.00
CA ASN A 109 -1.49 4.20 26.53
C ASN A 109 -0.89 4.68 25.19
N ILE A 110 -1.46 4.18 24.09
CA ILE A 110 -0.99 4.45 22.71
C ILE A 110 -1.01 5.95 22.37
N SER A 111 -1.96 6.71 22.96
CA SER A 111 -2.09 8.15 22.73
C SER A 111 -0.89 8.95 23.21
N GLU A 112 -0.12 8.43 24.16
CA GLU A 112 1.07 9.11 24.69
C GLU A 112 2.30 8.93 23.81
N TRP A 113 2.28 8.02 22.84
CA TRP A 113 3.46 7.71 22.05
C TRP A 113 3.83 8.88 21.14
N GLN A 114 5.11 9.21 21.10
CA GLN A 114 5.67 10.31 20.32
C GLN A 114 6.43 9.75 19.13
N THR A 115 5.78 8.88 18.34
CA THR A 115 6.39 8.31 17.14
C THR A 115 6.10 9.16 15.91
N LYS A 116 6.86 8.93 14.82
CA LYS A 116 6.79 9.79 13.62
C LYS A 116 5.41 9.74 12.95
N LEU A 117 4.69 8.63 13.12
CA LEU A 117 3.45 8.29 12.42
C LEU A 117 2.30 7.96 13.39
N ASN A 118 2.31 8.55 14.58
CA ASN A 118 1.26 8.41 15.60
C ASN A 118 -0.10 8.98 15.10
N GLY A 119 -0.85 8.20 14.31
CA GLY A 119 -2.29 8.37 14.04
C GLY A 119 -2.73 9.60 13.24
N PHE A 120 -1.86 10.54 12.93
CA PHE A 120 -2.08 11.51 11.87
C PHE A 120 -0.93 11.36 10.89
N CYS A 121 -1.23 10.88 9.68
CA CYS A 121 -0.41 11.25 8.53
C CYS A 121 -0.18 12.75 8.66
N LYS A 122 1.03 13.18 9.05
CA LYS A 122 1.42 14.56 8.90
C LYS A 122 1.33 14.78 7.41
N THR A 123 0.20 15.31 6.94
CA THR A 123 0.14 15.94 5.63
C THR A 123 1.39 16.79 5.57
N LEU A 124 2.30 16.47 4.65
CA LEU A 124 3.56 17.19 4.46
C LEU A 124 3.32 18.67 4.77
N ALA A 125 4.04 19.19 5.77
CA ALA A 125 3.79 20.52 6.31
C ALA A 125 3.65 21.49 5.13
N LYS A 126 2.63 22.37 5.18
CA LYS A 126 2.33 23.37 4.13
C LYS A 126 3.58 24.04 3.51
N PRO A 127 4.65 24.40 4.27
CA PRO A 127 5.86 24.95 3.67
C PRO A 127 6.61 23.97 2.75
N ALA A 128 6.70 22.68 3.09
CA ALA A 128 7.41 21.68 2.27
C ALA A 128 6.71 21.43 0.93
N LYS A 129 5.38 21.57 0.86
CA LYS A 129 4.65 21.52 -0.42
C LYS A 129 4.96 22.73 -1.30
N LYS A 130 5.21 23.90 -0.70
CA LYS A 130 5.44 25.15 -1.43
C LYS A 130 6.82 25.15 -2.07
N THR A 131 7.86 24.76 -1.33
CA THR A 131 9.23 24.65 -1.87
C THR A 131 9.37 23.53 -2.90
N LEU A 132 8.73 22.37 -2.69
CA LEU A 132 8.75 21.29 -3.70
C LEU A 132 7.96 21.67 -4.96
N ALA A 133 6.85 22.40 -4.80
CA ALA A 133 6.08 22.91 -5.93
C ALA A 133 6.83 24.02 -6.66
N GLU A 134 7.47 24.97 -5.96
CA GLU A 134 8.27 26.04 -6.58
C GLU A 134 9.46 25.46 -7.35
N ALA A 135 10.21 24.51 -6.77
CA ALA A 135 11.30 23.82 -7.48
C ALA A 135 10.80 23.05 -8.73
N ALA A 136 9.61 22.45 -8.66
CA ALA A 136 8.99 21.74 -9.78
C ALA A 136 8.35 22.67 -10.83
N ILE A 137 7.98 23.90 -10.46
CA ILE A 137 7.47 24.93 -11.37
C ILE A 137 8.63 25.60 -12.10
N GLU A 138 9.72 25.92 -11.39
CA GLU A 138 10.91 26.55 -11.95
C GLU A 138 11.60 25.66 -13.00
N THR A 139 11.68 24.35 -12.74
CA THR A 139 12.17 23.37 -13.73
C THR A 139 11.26 23.24 -14.96
N LYS A 140 9.95 23.47 -14.82
CA LYS A 140 8.99 23.37 -15.94
C LYS A 140 8.91 24.64 -16.78
N GLN A 141 9.06 25.82 -16.20
CA GLN A 141 8.98 27.10 -16.92
C GLN A 141 10.18 27.33 -17.86
N LYS A 142 11.36 26.77 -17.55
CA LYS A 142 12.54 26.86 -18.42
C LYS A 142 12.47 26.03 -19.71
N LEU A 143 11.47 25.15 -19.87
CA LEU A 143 11.35 24.23 -21.02
C LEU A 143 10.25 24.61 -22.02
N LEU A 144 9.49 25.68 -21.79
CA LEU A 144 8.34 26.04 -22.63
C LEU A 144 8.31 27.54 -22.92
N THR A 145 9.10 27.96 -23.92
CA THR A 145 8.82 29.18 -24.67
C THR A 145 8.73 28.84 -26.15
N THR A 146 7.51 28.51 -26.61
CA THR A 146 7.14 28.73 -28.00
C THR A 146 5.67 29.13 -28.04
N LYS A 147 5.44 30.24 -28.75
CA LYS A 147 4.15 30.87 -29.04
C LYS A 147 3.08 29.84 -29.40
N ASP A 148 1.85 30.03 -28.92
CA ASP A 148 0.74 30.28 -29.83
C ASP A 148 -0.46 30.93 -29.16
N ASN A 149 -1.10 31.80 -29.94
CA ASN A 149 -2.13 32.77 -29.61
C ASN A 149 -3.47 32.23 -30.08
N ILE A 150 -4.43 32.01 -29.18
CA ILE A 150 -5.85 31.81 -29.53
C ILE A 150 -6.74 32.56 -28.55
N GLN A 151 -7.59 33.43 -29.10
CA GLN A 151 -8.56 34.28 -28.41
C GLN A 151 -9.93 33.61 -28.21
N LYS A 152 -10.70 34.20 -27.28
CA LYS A 152 -12.18 34.16 -27.06
C LYS A 152 -12.65 33.09 -26.07
N LYS A 153 -13.62 33.32 -25.15
CA LYS A 153 -14.59 34.41 -24.93
C LYS A 153 -15.03 34.38 -23.45
N LYS A 154 -15.33 35.55 -22.86
CA LYS A 154 -15.95 35.72 -21.53
C LYS A 154 -17.46 35.44 -21.57
N GLU A 155 -18.00 34.87 -20.49
CA GLU A 155 -19.38 35.08 -20.05
C GLU A 155 -19.43 35.07 -18.50
N ASN A 156 -20.18 36.00 -17.91
CA ASN A 156 -20.07 36.44 -16.52
C ASN A 156 -21.26 36.01 -15.63
N THR A 157 -20.93 35.49 -14.43
CA THR A 157 -21.60 35.63 -13.09
C THR A 157 -23.00 35.02 -12.81
N PRO A 158 -23.39 34.72 -11.53
CA PRO A 158 -22.90 35.28 -10.25
C PRO A 158 -22.44 34.31 -9.14
N ILE A 159 -21.64 34.85 -8.22
CA ILE A 159 -21.09 34.24 -6.99
C ILE A 159 -22.09 34.36 -5.83
N PRO A 160 -22.18 33.36 -4.93
CA PRO A 160 -22.51 33.59 -3.51
C PRO A 160 -21.33 33.21 -2.57
N PRO A 161 -21.29 33.74 -1.34
CA PRO A 161 -20.04 34.04 -0.63
C PRO A 161 -19.51 32.92 0.27
N GLN A 162 -18.18 32.99 0.47
CA GLN A 162 -17.38 32.51 1.61
C GLN A 162 -17.48 31.02 2.05
N GLY A 163 -16.45 30.23 1.71
CA GLY A 163 -16.19 28.97 2.41
C GLY A 163 -15.15 28.05 1.76
N ALA A 164 -13.87 28.28 2.04
CA ALA A 164 -12.74 27.34 1.94
C ALA A 164 -12.66 26.39 0.72
N VAL A 165 -11.82 26.76 -0.25
CA VAL A 165 -11.37 25.94 -1.38
C VAL A 165 -10.69 24.66 -0.87
N ARG A 166 -11.44 23.56 -0.80
CA ARG A 166 -10.87 22.20 -0.87
C ARG A 166 -10.33 22.04 -2.28
N SER A 167 -9.03 21.76 -2.41
CA SER A 167 -8.44 21.28 -3.66
C SER A 167 -9.22 20.03 -4.09
N SER A 168 -10.13 20.21 -5.04
CA SER A 168 -10.86 19.13 -5.68
C SER A 168 -9.82 18.25 -6.37
N ARG A 169 -9.66 17.01 -5.91
CA ARG A 169 -9.09 15.97 -6.77
C ARG A 169 -9.93 16.04 -8.04
N GLN A 170 -9.33 16.38 -9.18
CA GLN A 170 -10.01 16.29 -10.47
C GLN A 170 -10.32 14.81 -10.67
N THR A 171 -11.53 14.41 -10.26
CA THR A 171 -12.08 13.11 -10.62
C THR A 171 -12.26 13.14 -12.13
N ILE A 172 -11.68 12.16 -12.82
CA ILE A 172 -11.85 12.02 -14.26
C ILE A 172 -13.36 11.85 -14.50
N GLN A 173 -13.94 12.80 -15.23
CA GLN A 173 -15.36 12.80 -15.53
C GLN A 173 -15.61 11.87 -16.73
N PHE A 174 -16.59 10.99 -16.60
CA PHE A 174 -17.05 10.09 -17.65
C PHE A 174 -18.56 9.93 -17.56
N ASP A 175 -19.19 9.56 -18.67
CA ASP A 175 -20.62 9.31 -18.74
C ASP A 175 -20.96 7.99 -18.03
N ARG A 176 -21.52 8.14 -16.83
CA ARG A 176 -21.93 7.01 -15.98
C ARG A 176 -23.05 6.20 -16.62
N GLU A 177 -23.92 6.80 -17.42
CA GLU A 177 -25.02 6.10 -18.06
C GLU A 177 -24.54 5.25 -19.22
N ARG A 178 -23.64 5.82 -20.02
CA ARG A 178 -23.01 5.11 -21.12
C ARG A 178 -22.26 3.87 -20.64
N VAL A 179 -21.43 4.00 -19.60
CA VAL A 179 -20.68 2.87 -19.02
C VAL A 179 -21.61 1.77 -18.50
N LYS A 180 -22.72 2.12 -17.82
CA LYS A 180 -23.72 1.15 -17.36
C LYS A 180 -24.33 0.39 -18.54
N SER A 181 -24.72 1.11 -19.59
CA SER A 181 -25.33 0.53 -20.79
C SER A 181 -24.39 -0.47 -21.46
N THR A 182 -23.15 -0.06 -21.71
CA THR A 182 -22.11 -0.88 -22.35
C THR A 182 -21.82 -2.15 -21.54
N TRP A 183 -21.64 -2.02 -20.22
CA TRP A 183 -21.42 -3.20 -19.37
C TRP A 183 -22.64 -4.13 -19.36
N ASN A 184 -23.84 -3.60 -19.20
CA ASN A 184 -25.05 -4.43 -19.08
C ASN A 184 -25.37 -5.16 -20.39
N ALA A 185 -25.11 -4.55 -21.55
CA ALA A 185 -25.20 -5.21 -22.84
C ALA A 185 -24.23 -6.39 -22.93
N LYS A 186 -22.98 -6.20 -22.52
CA LYS A 186 -21.99 -7.28 -22.49
C LYS A 186 -22.30 -8.35 -21.44
N ALA A 187 -22.81 -7.95 -20.29
CA ALA A 187 -23.20 -8.88 -19.25
C ALA A 187 -24.36 -9.76 -19.72
N GLU A 188 -25.27 -9.24 -20.54
CA GLU A 188 -26.35 -10.01 -21.16
C GLU A 188 -25.83 -11.04 -22.15
N THR A 189 -24.87 -10.68 -23.00
CA THR A 189 -24.31 -11.62 -24.00
C THR A 189 -23.50 -12.75 -23.38
N TYR A 190 -22.73 -12.48 -22.32
CA TYR A 190 -21.88 -13.47 -21.65
C TYR A 190 -22.47 -14.04 -20.35
N GLY A 191 -23.73 -13.72 -20.04
CA GLY A 191 -24.41 -14.20 -18.83
C GLY A 191 -23.82 -13.67 -17.51
N LEU A 192 -23.12 -12.54 -17.51
CA LEU A 192 -22.49 -11.97 -16.32
C LEU A 192 -23.49 -11.15 -15.46
N PRO A 193 -23.14 -10.81 -14.21
CA PRO A 193 -23.96 -9.93 -13.38
C PRO A 193 -24.08 -8.51 -13.96
N LYS A 194 -25.32 -8.06 -14.18
CA LYS A 194 -25.65 -6.66 -14.55
C LYS A 194 -25.48 -5.74 -13.34
N ILE A 195 -25.14 -4.47 -13.60
CA ILE A 195 -25.01 -3.43 -12.58
C ILE A 195 -26.18 -2.44 -12.63
N ARG A 196 -26.67 -2.04 -11.45
CA ARG A 196 -27.71 -1.01 -11.30
C ARG A 196 -27.11 0.39 -11.16
N SER A 197 -25.97 0.48 -10.49
CA SER A 197 -25.25 1.73 -10.23
C SER A 197 -23.74 1.49 -10.29
N ILE A 198 -23.01 2.57 -10.59
CA ILE A 198 -21.55 2.57 -10.51
C ILE A 198 -21.19 2.83 -9.04
N THR A 199 -20.66 1.81 -8.36
CA THR A 199 -20.16 1.91 -6.99
C THR A 199 -18.82 2.64 -6.94
N SER A 200 -18.40 3.09 -5.75
CA SER A 200 -17.13 3.78 -5.57
C SER A 200 -15.91 2.91 -5.94
N THR A 201 -16.02 1.58 -5.82
CA THR A 201 -14.99 0.62 -6.26
C THR A 201 -14.86 0.60 -7.78
N VAL A 202 -15.99 0.53 -8.49
CA VAL A 202 -16.01 0.55 -9.96
C VAL A 202 -15.51 1.88 -10.49
N GLU A 203 -15.91 3.00 -9.89
CA GLU A 203 -15.42 4.35 -10.25
C GLU A 203 -13.89 4.47 -10.10
N LYS A 204 -13.32 3.93 -9.02
CA LYS A 204 -11.86 3.85 -8.84
C LYS A 204 -11.20 2.99 -9.93
N GLY A 205 -11.80 1.84 -10.25
CA GLY A 205 -11.31 0.95 -11.31
C GLY A 205 -11.27 1.63 -12.68
N LEU A 206 -12.35 2.32 -13.06
CA LEU A 206 -12.44 3.10 -14.31
C LEU A 206 -11.43 4.25 -14.35
N THR A 207 -11.26 4.96 -13.22
CA THR A 207 -10.24 6.01 -13.08
C THR A 207 -8.84 5.46 -13.27
N ASN A 208 -8.55 4.26 -12.72
CA ASN A 208 -7.25 3.62 -12.85
C ASN A 208 -6.99 3.13 -14.28
N LEU A 209 -8.01 2.57 -14.95
CA LEU A 209 -7.95 2.20 -16.37
C LEU A 209 -7.53 3.39 -17.24
N TYR A 210 -8.21 4.54 -17.10
CA TYR A 210 -7.86 5.72 -17.90
C TYR A 210 -6.45 6.25 -17.58
N LYS A 211 -6.05 6.24 -16.30
CA LYS A 211 -4.67 6.61 -15.91
C LYS A 211 -3.61 5.68 -16.49
N ALA A 212 -3.87 4.38 -16.55
CA ALA A 212 -2.97 3.41 -17.15
C ALA A 212 -2.79 3.69 -18.64
N HIS A 213 -3.88 3.94 -19.37
CA HIS A 213 -3.83 4.33 -20.77
C HIS A 213 -3.08 5.66 -21.00
N LEU A 214 -3.32 6.68 -20.17
CA LEU A 214 -2.54 7.93 -20.23
C LEU A 214 -1.04 7.71 -20.04
N LYS A 215 -0.65 6.74 -19.22
CA LYS A 215 0.76 6.37 -19.03
C LYS A 215 1.31 5.69 -20.28
N GLN A 216 0.57 4.74 -20.86
CA GLN A 216 0.96 4.08 -22.10
C GLN A 216 1.10 5.06 -23.26
N CYS A 217 0.14 5.98 -23.45
CA CYS A 217 0.22 7.03 -24.48
C CYS A 217 1.52 7.85 -24.38
N LYS A 218 2.00 8.14 -23.15
CA LYS A 218 3.26 8.85 -22.93
C LYS A 218 4.48 8.01 -23.30
N GLU A 219 4.42 6.70 -23.10
CA GLU A 219 5.51 5.77 -23.41
C GLU A 219 5.58 5.46 -24.91
N THR A 220 4.42 5.28 -25.56
CA THR A 220 4.33 4.96 -27.00
C THR A 220 4.27 6.20 -27.90
N GLY A 221 4.18 7.41 -27.34
CA GLY A 221 4.06 8.67 -28.08
C GLY A 221 2.72 8.85 -28.83
N ARG A 222 1.67 8.09 -28.47
CA ARG A 222 0.33 8.20 -29.08
C ARG A 222 -0.50 9.27 -28.37
N GLU A 223 -1.40 9.93 -29.09
CA GLU A 223 -2.33 10.88 -28.48
C GLU A 223 -3.38 10.17 -27.61
N PRO A 224 -3.67 10.71 -26.41
CA PRO A 224 -4.72 10.18 -25.56
C PRO A 224 -6.11 10.22 -26.22
N ARG A 225 -6.77 9.07 -26.33
CA ARG A 225 -8.20 8.97 -26.61
C ARG A 225 -9.03 9.63 -25.51
N ASP A 226 -10.21 10.12 -25.91
CA ASP A 226 -11.26 10.60 -25.00
C ASP A 226 -11.63 9.55 -23.93
N VAL A 227 -11.97 10.02 -22.74
CA VAL A 227 -12.22 9.19 -21.54
C VAL A 227 -13.32 8.16 -21.80
N ASP A 228 -14.46 8.64 -22.29
CA ASP A 228 -15.62 7.80 -22.54
C ASP A 228 -15.35 6.83 -23.69
N THR A 229 -14.64 7.27 -24.72
CA THR A 229 -14.26 6.43 -25.85
C THR A 229 -13.37 5.27 -25.41
N LEU A 230 -12.35 5.54 -24.59
CA LEU A 230 -11.46 4.51 -24.07
C LEU A 230 -12.20 3.52 -23.18
N ILE A 231 -12.92 4.03 -22.17
CA ILE A 231 -13.58 3.16 -21.17
C ILE A 231 -14.56 2.22 -21.85
N ASN A 232 -15.40 2.75 -22.74
CA ASN A 232 -16.41 1.94 -23.40
C ASN A 232 -15.77 0.99 -24.42
N GLY A 233 -14.74 1.42 -25.16
CA GLY A 233 -13.99 0.54 -26.05
C GLY A 233 -13.30 -0.63 -25.32
N TYR A 234 -12.73 -0.36 -24.13
CA TYR A 234 -12.15 -1.39 -23.27
C TYR A 234 -13.22 -2.38 -22.79
N LEU A 235 -14.37 -1.89 -22.30
CA LEU A 235 -15.42 -2.77 -21.80
C LEU A 235 -16.05 -3.59 -22.93
N GLU A 236 -16.30 -2.99 -24.10
CA GLU A 236 -17.00 -3.62 -25.22
C GLU A 236 -16.10 -4.58 -26.01
N PHE A 237 -14.87 -4.18 -26.34
CA PHE A 237 -13.98 -4.94 -27.23
C PHE A 237 -12.77 -5.53 -26.50
N GLY A 238 -12.12 -4.74 -25.65
CA GLY A 238 -10.86 -5.15 -24.99
C GLY A 238 -11.03 -6.30 -24.00
N TYR A 239 -11.95 -6.18 -23.05
CA TYR A 239 -12.13 -7.18 -22.00
C TYR A 239 -12.90 -8.40 -22.48
N GLN A 240 -12.29 -9.59 -22.46
CA GLN A 240 -13.00 -10.84 -22.74
C GLN A 240 -13.21 -11.63 -21.43
N PRO A 241 -14.48 -11.91 -21.04
CA PRO A 241 -14.76 -12.68 -19.83
C PRO A 241 -14.18 -14.09 -19.91
N THR A 242 -13.49 -14.52 -18.86
CA THR A 242 -12.96 -15.89 -18.80
C THR A 242 -14.08 -16.88 -18.49
N ARG A 243 -13.89 -18.15 -18.88
CA ARG A 243 -14.79 -19.26 -18.50
C ARG A 243 -15.11 -19.27 -17.00
N TRP A 244 -14.07 -19.08 -16.19
CA TRP A 244 -14.21 -18.94 -14.74
C TRP A 244 -15.11 -17.76 -14.32
N ALA A 245 -14.97 -16.59 -14.97
CA ALA A 245 -15.80 -15.43 -14.66
C ALA A 245 -17.28 -15.63 -15.01
N MET A 246 -17.55 -16.46 -16.03
CA MET A 246 -18.89 -16.83 -16.49
C MET A 246 -19.58 -17.89 -15.62
N GLY A 247 -18.87 -18.50 -14.67
CA GLY A 247 -19.41 -19.49 -13.73
C GLY A 247 -18.89 -20.92 -13.94
N ASP A 248 -17.89 -21.15 -14.79
CA ASP A 248 -17.18 -22.44 -14.89
C ASP A 248 -16.20 -22.62 -13.71
N ASN A 249 -16.69 -22.41 -12.50
CA ASN A 249 -16.00 -22.65 -11.24
C ASN A 249 -16.82 -23.65 -10.39
N PRO A 250 -16.20 -24.35 -9.43
CA PRO A 250 -16.91 -25.33 -8.60
C PRO A 250 -18.13 -24.76 -7.86
N GLU A 251 -18.13 -23.45 -7.61
CA GLU A 251 -19.21 -22.74 -6.92
C GLU A 251 -20.33 -22.23 -7.86
N GLY A 252 -20.18 -22.31 -9.19
CA GLY A 252 -21.12 -21.74 -10.17
C GLY A 252 -21.24 -20.21 -10.11
N LYS A 253 -20.28 -19.54 -9.46
CA LYS A 253 -20.31 -18.11 -9.15
C LYS A 253 -19.86 -17.28 -10.34
N ARG A 254 -20.71 -16.33 -10.74
CA ARG A 254 -20.42 -15.37 -11.81
C ARG A 254 -19.86 -14.08 -11.27
N TYR A 255 -18.86 -13.52 -11.94
CA TYR A 255 -18.18 -12.31 -11.49
C TYR A 255 -18.51 -11.12 -12.38
N GLY A 256 -18.83 -9.98 -11.75
CA GLY A 256 -19.26 -8.75 -12.44
C GLY A 256 -18.12 -7.88 -12.96
N ILE A 257 -18.43 -6.60 -13.20
CA ILE A 257 -17.55 -5.59 -13.80
C ILE A 257 -16.21 -5.42 -13.07
N GLU A 258 -16.16 -5.72 -11.78
CA GLU A 258 -14.94 -5.61 -10.97
C GLU A 258 -13.81 -6.49 -11.50
N THR A 259 -14.13 -7.64 -12.10
CA THR A 259 -13.13 -8.53 -12.71
C THR A 259 -12.50 -7.89 -13.94
N ALA A 260 -13.29 -7.17 -14.74
CA ALA A 260 -12.83 -6.44 -15.90
C ALA A 260 -11.92 -5.27 -15.51
N LEU A 261 -12.10 -4.70 -14.32
CA LEU A 261 -11.35 -3.54 -13.82
C LEU A 261 -10.20 -3.92 -12.87
N ARG A 262 -9.80 -5.19 -12.81
CA ARG A 262 -8.59 -5.60 -12.08
C ARG A 262 -7.34 -5.09 -12.80
N GLN A 263 -6.37 -4.58 -12.04
CA GLN A 263 -5.13 -4.02 -12.60
C GLN A 263 -4.41 -4.99 -13.54
N GLN A 264 -4.34 -6.28 -13.18
CA GLN A 264 -3.75 -7.32 -14.03
C GLN A 264 -4.40 -7.40 -15.42
N LYS A 265 -5.74 -7.28 -15.51
CA LYS A 265 -6.46 -7.31 -16.79
C LYS A 265 -6.30 -6.03 -17.58
N ILE A 266 -6.27 -4.89 -16.89
CA ILE A 266 -6.00 -3.59 -17.48
C ILE A 266 -4.62 -3.59 -18.14
N ASP A 267 -3.59 -4.02 -17.43
CA ASP A 267 -2.21 -4.04 -17.92
C ASP A 267 -2.02 -5.04 -19.07
N GLU A 268 -2.68 -6.22 -19.00
CA GLU A 268 -2.66 -7.24 -20.06
C GLU A 268 -3.23 -6.70 -21.37
N ILE A 269 -4.41 -6.06 -21.32
CA ILE A 269 -5.12 -5.60 -22.52
C ILE A 269 -4.47 -4.35 -23.10
N LEU A 270 -4.11 -3.39 -22.25
CA LEU A 270 -3.41 -2.19 -22.70
C LEU A 270 -2.02 -2.54 -23.24
N GLY A 271 -1.30 -3.48 -22.62
CA GLY A 271 -0.01 -3.95 -23.09
C GLY A 271 -0.05 -4.68 -24.45
N GLN A 272 -1.18 -5.27 -24.83
CA GLN A 272 -1.37 -5.91 -26.13
C GLN A 272 -1.65 -4.91 -27.28
N GLU A 273 -2.13 -3.70 -26.98
CA GLU A 273 -2.37 -2.64 -27.99
C GLU A 273 -1.11 -1.82 -28.36
N ALA A 274 0.05 -2.13 -27.75
CA ALA A 274 1.33 -1.47 -27.98
C ALA A 274 1.93 -1.81 -29.35
#